data_AF-A0A852V165-F1
#
_entry.id   AF-A0A852V165-F1
#
_cell.length_a   1.000
_cell.length_b   1.000
_cell.length_c   1.000
_cell.angle_alpha   90.00
_cell.angle_beta   90.00
_cell.angle_gamma   90.00
#
_symmetry.space_group_name_H-M   'P 1'
#
loop_
_entity.id
_entity.type
_entity.pdbx_description
1 polymer ?
#
loop_
_entity_poly.entity_id
_entity_poly.type
_entity_poly.pdbx_seq_one_letter_code
_entity_poly.pdbx_strand_id
1 'polypeptide(L)'
;MTDDRLSALLREASRLEHDIRSGEGPDLGEDVARRLRDSVIAPLHRAAGGDGGADGDGADGGVYAGGGAGGDGGAGEGAGGTPAERLWTLTVAATAERARAAGTASAGLQEATAALQALSLPAAGGEDGDGNGAERLAELRRLMAGVESGIEVAEDGPYLAANVTLYSWLGERIATCPQVALCRCGASETKPLCDGSHSRIGFSGAKDPKRVPDQEDSYPGVGVTVLDNRGLCAHSGFCTDRLASVFRLGREPFVAPSGGRVDEIIAAVRACPSGALGLAIDGREAREVADPVREPAVEVSKDGPYRVTGGIRLTGEGGAAVPRNRGASPEHYSLCRCGHSLNKPFCSGMHWNTSFKDPVPDPDGEVTLFEWTGGLPALTRMTRLFYGKLVPEDPLIGPLFASMSPDHPIRVAKWLGEVFGGPHAYSEGYGGYERMISQHVGRCLTEEQRARWVALMCRAADQAGVPQDAEFRAAFVAYLEWGSRIALENSQHDAQPPAHMPVPRWWWVCDATPGARPSALAVPEEKEPVTLPADGEAVSYGAHIRSLFRPQDRNAMRFAFDLWSCEDVRTHAEEILKRLRGGSMPCDGAWPAEWITAFERWTETGMAE
;
A
#
# COMPACT_ATOMS: atom_id res chain seq x y z
N MET A 1 -3.51 31.90 18.26
CA MET A 1 -4.26 30.98 19.16
C MET A 1 -4.37 31.65 20.52
N THR A 2 -5.54 31.63 21.18
CA THR A 2 -5.65 32.11 22.57
C THR A 2 -5.10 31.02 23.49
N ASP A 3 -4.16 31.38 24.37
CA ASP A 3 -3.49 30.49 25.33
C ASP A 3 -4.47 29.60 26.12
N ASP A 4 -5.66 30.14 26.43
CA ASP A 4 -6.73 29.45 27.15
C ASP A 4 -7.22 28.15 26.49
N ARG A 5 -7.28 28.09 25.15
CA ARG A 5 -7.81 26.93 24.43
C ARG A 5 -6.81 25.78 24.38
N LEU A 6 -5.54 26.10 24.15
CA LEU A 6 -4.48 25.11 24.19
C LEU A 6 -4.34 24.54 25.61
N SER A 7 -4.42 25.42 26.61
CA SER A 7 -4.45 25.03 28.01
C SER A 7 -5.64 24.12 28.35
N ALA A 8 -6.81 24.31 27.73
CA ALA A 8 -7.96 23.43 27.91
C ALA A 8 -7.74 22.04 27.30
N LEU A 9 -7.22 21.96 26.08
CA LEU A 9 -6.86 20.68 25.43
C LEU A 9 -5.82 19.92 26.28
N LEU A 10 -4.80 20.62 26.75
CA LEU A 10 -3.75 20.05 27.58
C LEU A 10 -4.29 19.49 28.90
N ARG A 11 -5.12 20.25 29.62
CA ARG A 11 -5.74 19.78 30.87
C ARG A 11 -6.57 18.52 30.66
N GLU A 12 -7.38 18.48 29.60
CA GLU A 12 -8.23 17.31 29.33
C GLU A 12 -7.39 16.09 28.90
N ALA A 13 -6.38 16.28 28.06
CA ALA A 13 -5.46 15.21 27.68
C ALA A 13 -4.75 14.60 28.91
N SER A 14 -4.26 15.45 29.81
CA SER A 14 -3.58 15.02 31.04
C SER A 14 -4.52 14.29 32.01
N ARG A 15 -5.77 14.74 32.14
CA ARG A 15 -6.79 14.02 32.95
C ARG A 15 -7.07 12.64 32.35
N LEU A 16 -7.33 12.58 31.03
CA LEU A 16 -7.62 11.32 30.36
C LEU A 16 -6.44 10.33 30.47
N GLU A 17 -5.20 10.78 30.31
CA GLU A 17 -4.00 9.94 30.48
C GLU A 17 -3.89 9.39 31.91
N HIS A 18 -4.16 10.23 32.91
CA HIS A 18 -4.16 9.83 34.31
C HIS A 18 -5.24 8.78 34.60
N ASP A 19 -6.47 9.00 34.15
CA ASP A 19 -7.62 8.14 34.41
C ASP A 19 -7.41 6.74 33.79
N ILE A 20 -6.87 6.68 32.57
CA ILE A 20 -6.51 5.40 31.91
C ILE A 20 -5.47 4.63 32.72
N ARG A 21 -4.43 5.31 33.22
CA ARG A 21 -3.37 4.66 34.03
C ARG A 21 -3.83 4.24 35.41
N SER A 22 -4.76 4.97 36.01
CA SER A 22 -5.32 4.68 37.33
C SER A 22 -6.34 3.54 37.32
N GLY A 23 -6.68 2.99 36.14
CA GLY A 23 -7.59 1.86 36.01
C GLY A 23 -9.07 2.22 36.04
N GLU A 24 -9.40 3.53 35.97
CA GLU A 24 -10.79 4.02 35.90
C GLU A 24 -11.37 3.93 34.47
N GLY A 25 -10.72 3.16 33.58
CA GLY A 25 -11.06 3.07 32.17
C GLY A 25 -10.67 1.74 31.52
N PRO A 26 -11.43 0.64 31.73
CA PRO A 26 -11.06 -0.70 31.27
C PRO A 26 -11.01 -0.85 29.74
N ASP A 27 -11.56 0.11 28.99
CA ASP A 27 -11.74 0.03 27.53
C ASP A 27 -10.55 0.58 26.73
N LEU A 28 -9.58 1.26 27.36
CA LEU A 28 -8.38 1.79 26.69
C LEU A 28 -7.11 1.28 27.38
N GLY A 29 -6.18 0.72 26.61
CA GLY A 29 -4.96 0.09 27.13
C GLY A 29 -3.82 1.06 27.48
N GLU A 30 -2.79 0.53 28.14
CA GLU A 30 -1.58 1.27 28.55
C GLU A 30 -0.86 1.96 27.38
N ASP A 31 -0.93 1.37 26.17
CA ASP A 31 -0.37 1.98 24.95
C ASP A 31 -1.04 3.33 24.62
N VAL A 32 -2.35 3.46 24.83
CA VAL A 32 -3.09 4.71 24.59
C VAL A 32 -2.61 5.79 25.56
N ALA A 33 -2.44 5.45 26.85
CA ALA A 33 -1.91 6.39 27.83
C ALA A 33 -0.48 6.84 27.48
N ARG A 34 0.39 5.91 27.09
CA ARG A 34 1.74 6.21 26.61
C ARG A 34 1.70 7.17 25.43
N ARG A 35 0.86 6.91 24.43
CA ARG A 35 0.72 7.76 23.24
C ARG A 35 0.11 9.13 23.54
N LEU A 36 -0.85 9.23 24.47
CA LEU A 36 -1.35 10.52 24.95
C LEU A 36 -0.23 11.35 25.58
N ARG A 37 0.63 10.74 26.39
CA ARG A 37 1.77 11.43 26.99
C ARG A 37 2.77 11.93 25.95
N ASP A 38 3.27 11.01 25.12
CA ASP A 38 4.41 11.27 24.25
C ASP A 38 4.03 12.05 22.98
N SER A 39 2.82 11.82 22.46
CA SER A 39 2.39 12.34 21.15
C SER A 39 1.28 13.39 21.23
N VAL A 40 0.71 13.66 22.42
CA VAL A 40 -0.33 14.69 22.60
C VAL A 40 0.10 15.72 23.64
N ILE A 41 0.30 15.31 24.89
CA ILE A 41 0.58 16.20 26.02
C ILE A 41 1.92 16.93 25.83
N ALA A 42 3.01 16.21 25.53
CA ALA A 42 4.31 16.84 25.34
C ALA A 42 4.34 17.85 24.16
N PRO A 43 3.80 17.52 22.96
CA PRO A 43 3.65 18.51 21.88
C PRO A 43 2.77 19.71 22.23
N LEU A 44 1.65 19.52 22.94
CA LEU A 44 0.80 20.64 23.39
C LEU A 44 1.53 21.55 24.39
N HIS A 45 2.33 20.99 25.30
CA HIS A 45 3.17 21.78 26.20
C HIS A 45 4.17 22.67 25.45
N ARG A 46 4.88 22.13 24.45
CA ARG A 46 5.79 22.92 23.59
C ARG A 46 5.05 24.04 22.88
N ALA A 47 3.86 23.75 22.34
CA ALA A 47 3.02 24.74 21.68
C ALA A 47 2.53 25.89 22.59
N ALA A 48 2.50 25.67 23.92
CA ALA A 48 2.09 26.69 24.90
C ALA A 48 3.23 27.64 25.30
N GLY A 49 4.43 27.49 24.75
CA GLY A 49 5.58 28.33 25.08
C GLY A 49 6.35 27.88 26.32
N GLY A 50 6.22 26.61 26.74
CA GLY A 50 7.11 26.03 27.73
C GLY A 50 8.47 25.71 27.09
N ASP A 51 9.42 26.63 27.17
CA ASP A 51 10.77 26.44 26.62
C ASP A 51 11.82 26.34 27.75
N GLY A 52 12.65 25.28 27.70
CA GLY A 52 14.02 25.29 28.22
C GLY A 52 14.36 24.41 29.45
N GLY A 53 15.20 23.37 29.22
CA GLY A 53 16.31 23.06 30.14
C GLY A 53 16.35 21.68 30.79
N ALA A 54 16.69 20.63 30.03
CA ALA A 54 17.33 19.45 30.61
C ALA A 54 18.85 19.70 30.66
N ASP A 55 19.29 20.57 31.57
CA ASP A 55 20.69 20.59 32.00
C ASP A 55 20.84 19.62 33.17
N GLY A 56 21.62 18.57 32.94
CA GLY A 56 22.01 17.64 33.99
C GLY A 56 23.02 18.30 34.93
N ASP A 57 22.75 18.22 36.23
CA ASP A 57 23.74 17.83 37.23
C ASP A 57 23.08 17.64 38.62
N GLY A 58 23.57 16.64 39.36
CA GLY A 58 23.49 16.64 40.83
C GLY A 58 22.54 15.62 41.48
N ALA A 59 23.14 14.52 41.92
CA ALA A 59 22.56 13.54 42.84
C ALA A 59 22.30 14.12 44.25
N ASP A 60 21.14 13.78 44.84
CA ASP A 60 20.93 13.25 46.22
C ASP A 60 19.40 13.08 46.37
N GLY A 61 18.82 11.97 46.81
CA GLY A 61 19.09 11.31 48.08
C GLY A 61 18.27 11.98 49.19
N GLY A 62 16.99 11.65 49.36
CA GLY A 62 16.33 11.93 50.64
C GLY A 62 14.80 12.03 50.74
N VAL A 63 14.22 10.97 51.32
CA VAL A 63 13.24 10.99 52.42
C VAL A 63 11.80 11.44 52.16
N TYR A 64 10.91 10.45 52.18
CA TYR A 64 9.50 10.56 52.56
C TYR A 64 9.32 11.09 53.99
N ALA A 65 8.71 12.25 54.12
CA ALA A 65 7.94 12.73 55.28
C ALA A 65 7.05 13.86 54.76
N GLY A 66 5.73 13.95 54.97
CA GLY A 66 4.90 13.53 56.08
C GLY A 66 4.18 14.77 56.61
N GLY A 67 2.91 14.96 56.24
CA GLY A 67 1.95 15.80 56.97
C GLY A 67 1.63 17.18 56.41
N GLY A 68 0.34 17.41 56.11
CA GLY A 68 -0.20 18.74 55.79
C GLY A 68 -1.63 18.68 55.26
N ALA A 69 -2.57 18.22 56.08
CA ALA A 69 -4.00 18.27 55.78
C ALA A 69 -4.47 19.73 55.67
N GLY A 70 -5.10 20.07 54.54
CA GLY A 70 -5.80 21.32 54.31
C GLY A 70 -6.87 21.07 53.27
N GLY A 71 -8.08 20.76 53.73
CA GLY A 71 -9.25 20.52 52.89
C GLY A 71 -9.83 21.83 52.35
N ASP A 72 -10.02 21.82 51.03
CA ASP A 72 -10.86 22.69 50.21
C ASP A 72 -11.07 21.81 48.95
N GLY A 73 -12.25 21.26 48.67
CA GLY A 73 -13.52 21.96 48.67
C GLY A 73 -13.98 22.36 47.27
N GLY A 74 -13.44 21.75 46.20
CA GLY A 74 -13.90 21.93 44.82
C GLY A 74 -14.05 20.61 44.09
N ALA A 75 -15.16 19.89 44.32
CA ALA A 75 -15.63 18.85 43.40
C ALA A 75 -16.08 19.54 42.11
N GLY A 76 -15.14 19.80 41.21
CA GLY A 76 -15.42 20.22 39.85
C GLY A 76 -16.03 19.04 39.10
N GLU A 77 -17.28 19.22 38.66
CA GLU A 77 -18.04 18.31 37.80
C GLU A 77 -17.13 17.69 36.72
N GLY A 78 -16.85 16.39 36.86
CA GLY A 78 -16.14 15.61 35.86
C GLY A 78 -16.98 15.59 34.60
N ALA A 79 -16.38 15.92 33.45
CA ALA A 79 -17.02 15.77 32.16
C ALA A 79 -17.50 14.32 32.01
N GLY A 80 -18.83 14.12 32.04
CA GLY A 80 -19.43 12.79 31.94
C GLY A 80 -19.06 12.11 30.61
N GLY A 81 -18.80 10.80 30.65
CA GLY A 81 -18.53 9.97 29.48
C GLY A 81 -17.45 8.92 29.76
N THR A 82 -17.44 7.85 28.97
CA THR A 82 -16.37 6.83 28.99
C THR A 82 -15.03 7.43 28.51
N PRO A 83 -13.88 6.84 28.85
CA PRO A 83 -12.59 7.27 28.33
C PRO A 83 -12.54 7.35 26.80
N ALA A 84 -13.20 6.44 26.09
CA ALA A 84 -13.29 6.45 24.64
C ALA A 84 -14.11 7.64 24.10
N GLU A 85 -15.25 7.97 24.75
CA GLU A 85 -16.06 9.14 24.39
C GLU A 85 -15.30 10.46 24.64
N ARG A 86 -14.54 10.52 25.74
CA ARG A 86 -13.68 11.66 26.07
C ARG A 86 -12.52 11.80 25.09
N LEU A 87 -11.86 10.69 24.70
CA LEU A 87 -10.83 10.68 23.67
C LEU A 87 -11.37 11.22 22.33
N TRP A 88 -12.56 10.79 21.94
CA TRP A 88 -13.20 11.28 20.73
C TRP A 88 -13.53 12.78 20.82
N THR A 89 -14.11 13.23 21.94
CA THR A 89 -14.42 14.64 22.20
C THR A 89 -13.16 15.51 22.12
N LEU A 90 -12.07 15.06 22.75
CA LEU A 90 -10.76 15.72 22.69
C LEU A 90 -10.22 15.77 21.26
N THR A 91 -10.38 14.69 20.49
CA THR A 91 -9.96 14.60 19.08
C THR A 91 -10.70 15.62 18.21
N VAL A 92 -12.02 15.73 18.36
CA VAL A 92 -12.83 16.73 17.64
C VAL A 92 -12.41 18.14 18.03
N ALA A 93 -12.21 18.42 19.32
CA ALA A 93 -11.80 19.73 19.81
C ALA A 93 -10.43 20.14 19.26
N ALA A 94 -9.42 19.26 19.33
CA ALA A 94 -8.09 19.52 18.78
C ALA A 94 -8.14 19.73 17.26
N THR A 95 -8.91 18.92 16.54
CA THR A 95 -9.10 19.04 15.08
C THR A 95 -9.75 20.36 14.70
N ALA A 96 -10.76 20.80 15.44
CA ALA A 96 -11.41 22.10 15.21
C ALA A 96 -10.44 23.26 15.45
N GLU A 97 -9.61 23.21 16.49
CA GLU A 97 -8.59 24.24 16.73
C GLU A 97 -7.48 24.22 15.66
N ARG A 98 -7.05 23.04 15.22
CA ARG A 98 -6.13 22.88 14.09
C ARG A 98 -6.69 23.49 12.81
N ALA A 99 -7.96 23.26 12.51
CA ALA A 99 -8.63 23.81 11.33
C ALA A 99 -8.74 25.34 11.42
N ARG A 100 -9.13 25.88 12.59
CA ARG A 100 -9.19 27.34 12.84
C ARG A 100 -7.84 28.02 12.68
N ALA A 101 -6.77 27.37 13.15
CA ALA A 101 -5.42 27.92 13.06
C ALA A 101 -4.82 27.82 11.64
N ALA A 102 -5.36 26.95 10.77
CA ALA A 102 -4.96 26.79 9.37
C ALA A 102 -3.43 26.83 9.17
N GLY A 103 -2.91 27.72 8.31
CA GLY A 103 -1.47 27.85 8.06
C GLY A 103 -0.64 28.45 9.20
N THR A 104 -1.26 28.84 10.32
CA THR A 104 -0.59 29.39 11.52
C THR A 104 -0.60 28.43 12.72
N ALA A 105 -1.03 27.18 12.52
CA ALA A 105 -1.02 26.17 13.57
C ALA A 105 0.42 25.83 13.97
N SER A 106 0.71 25.82 15.28
CA SER A 106 2.02 25.38 15.77
C SER A 106 2.24 23.90 15.48
N ALA A 107 3.48 23.49 15.24
CA ALA A 107 3.84 22.09 15.01
C ALA A 107 3.31 21.18 16.13
N GLY A 108 3.39 21.61 17.39
CA GLY A 108 2.87 20.87 18.53
C GLY A 108 1.35 20.62 18.49
N LEU A 109 0.55 21.58 18.04
CA LEU A 109 -0.89 21.39 17.85
C LEU A 109 -1.18 20.42 16.69
N GLN A 110 -0.44 20.52 15.59
CA GLN A 110 -0.61 19.62 14.45
C GLN A 110 -0.24 18.17 14.81
N GLU A 111 0.85 17.99 15.57
CA GLU A 111 1.32 16.69 16.04
C GLU A 111 0.31 16.04 17.00
N ALA A 112 -0.12 16.80 18.02
CA ALA A 112 -1.14 16.35 18.97
C ALA A 112 -2.45 15.98 18.27
N THR A 113 -2.87 16.79 17.29
CA THR A 113 -4.06 16.50 16.48
C THR A 113 -3.90 15.20 15.68
N ALA A 114 -2.74 14.99 15.04
CA ALA A 114 -2.47 13.75 14.31
C ALA A 114 -2.54 12.52 15.22
N ALA A 115 -1.94 12.60 16.40
CA ALA A 115 -1.91 11.51 17.37
C ALA A 115 -3.32 11.18 17.89
N LEU A 116 -4.11 12.20 18.25
CA LEU A 116 -5.50 12.05 18.68
C LEU A 116 -6.38 11.41 17.59
N GLN A 117 -6.24 11.85 16.34
CA GLN A 117 -6.96 11.26 15.22
C GLN A 117 -6.57 9.79 14.99
N ALA A 118 -5.28 9.45 15.11
CA ALA A 118 -4.80 8.08 14.97
C ALA A 118 -5.21 7.16 16.14
N LEU A 119 -5.33 7.71 17.36
CA LEU A 119 -5.82 6.97 18.53
C LEU A 119 -7.33 6.72 18.47
N SER A 120 -8.10 7.66 17.93
CA SER A 120 -9.56 7.55 17.82
C SER A 120 -10.04 6.76 16.61
N LEU A 121 -9.20 6.64 15.58
CA LEU A 121 -9.47 5.94 14.33
C LEU A 121 -8.22 5.15 13.93
N PRO A 122 -7.94 4.02 14.58
CA PRO A 122 -6.89 3.13 14.11
C PRO A 122 -7.15 2.77 12.64
N ALA A 123 -6.07 2.61 11.87
CA ALA A 123 -6.15 2.32 10.45
C ALA A 123 -7.11 1.15 10.21
N ALA A 124 -8.06 1.32 9.28
CA ALA A 124 -9.13 0.37 9.01
C ALA A 124 -8.57 -1.06 8.83
N GLY A 125 -9.03 -1.99 9.68
CA GLY A 125 -8.56 -3.38 9.69
C GLY A 125 -8.91 -4.19 10.95
N GLY A 126 -9.40 -3.58 12.02
CA GLY A 126 -9.95 -4.31 13.18
C GLY A 126 -11.47 -4.45 13.07
N GLU A 127 -12.00 -5.67 13.20
CA GLU A 127 -13.44 -5.96 13.29
C GLU A 127 -14.07 -5.50 14.63
N ASP A 128 -13.28 -4.91 15.53
CA ASP A 128 -13.67 -4.55 16.90
C ASP A 128 -13.94 -3.04 17.07
N GLY A 129 -14.87 -2.50 16.27
CA GLY A 129 -15.32 -1.11 16.38
C GLY A 129 -16.84 -0.98 16.45
N ASP A 130 -17.33 0.04 17.16
CA ASP A 130 -18.75 0.43 17.34
C ASP A 130 -19.53 0.75 16.04
N GLY A 131 -19.00 0.40 14.86
CA GLY A 131 -19.56 0.72 13.54
C GLY A 131 -19.41 2.18 13.11
N ASN A 132 -18.95 3.09 13.98
CA ASN A 132 -19.00 4.54 13.73
C ASN A 132 -17.73 5.10 13.06
N GLY A 133 -16.72 4.28 12.77
CA GLY A 133 -15.42 4.73 12.25
C GLY A 133 -15.50 5.54 10.96
N ALA A 134 -16.39 5.15 10.03
CA ALA A 134 -16.61 5.87 8.77
C ALA A 134 -17.22 7.27 9.00
N GLU A 135 -18.19 7.37 9.91
CA GLU A 135 -18.85 8.64 10.26
C GLU A 135 -17.89 9.59 10.99
N ARG A 136 -17.12 9.06 11.94
CA ARG A 136 -16.05 9.79 12.64
C ARG A 136 -15.01 10.31 11.66
N LEU A 137 -14.56 9.48 10.71
CA LEU A 137 -13.63 9.93 9.67
C LEU A 137 -14.22 11.03 8.78
N ALA A 138 -15.52 10.94 8.45
CA ALA A 138 -16.23 11.97 7.70
C ALA A 138 -16.34 13.29 8.48
N GLU A 139 -16.56 13.24 9.80
CA GLU A 139 -16.53 14.41 10.69
C GLU A 139 -15.18 15.13 10.64
N LEU A 140 -14.09 14.40 10.86
CA LEU A 140 -12.74 14.99 10.84
C LEU A 140 -12.42 15.62 9.48
N ARG A 141 -12.80 14.95 8.38
CA ARG A 141 -12.64 15.48 7.01
C ARG A 141 -13.42 16.77 6.82
N ARG A 142 -14.63 16.86 7.36
CA ARG A 142 -15.45 18.08 7.28
C ARG A 142 -14.80 19.24 8.04
N LEU A 143 -14.28 18.99 9.24
CA LEU A 143 -13.59 20.01 10.04
C LEU A 143 -12.32 20.51 9.33
N MET A 144 -11.58 19.62 8.69
CA MET A 144 -10.31 19.93 8.01
C MET A 144 -10.47 20.35 6.54
N ALA A 145 -11.69 20.46 6.01
CA ALA A 145 -11.94 20.73 4.60
C ALA A 145 -11.38 22.09 4.12
N GLY A 146 -11.26 23.07 5.02
CA GLY A 146 -10.69 24.38 4.73
C GLY A 146 -9.16 24.46 4.86
N VAL A 147 -8.48 23.37 5.26
CA VAL A 147 -7.02 23.33 5.41
C VAL A 147 -6.41 22.84 4.11
N GLU A 148 -5.46 23.59 3.55
CA GLU A 148 -4.77 23.21 2.31
C GLU A 148 -3.94 21.93 2.49
N SER A 149 -3.77 21.20 1.39
CA SER A 149 -2.87 20.04 1.35
C SER A 149 -1.41 20.50 1.44
N GLY A 150 -0.63 19.91 2.34
CA GLY A 150 0.74 20.33 2.56
C GLY A 150 1.47 19.47 3.58
N ILE A 151 2.79 19.62 3.62
CA ILE A 151 3.67 18.98 4.59
C ILE A 151 4.49 20.05 5.31
N GLU A 152 4.33 20.13 6.62
CA GLU A 152 5.20 20.93 7.49
C GLU A 152 6.27 20.04 8.15
N VAL A 153 7.49 20.54 8.21
CA VAL A 153 8.62 19.90 8.87
C VAL A 153 8.70 20.44 10.30
N ALA A 154 8.29 19.65 11.28
CA ALA A 154 8.49 20.00 12.68
C ALA A 154 9.99 20.01 13.01
N GLU A 155 10.41 20.97 13.85
CA GLU A 155 11.76 21.02 14.39
C GLU A 155 12.01 19.75 15.22
N ASP A 156 13.11 19.04 14.93
CA ASP A 156 13.48 17.79 15.61
C ASP A 156 12.34 16.76 15.74
N GLY A 157 11.35 16.85 14.85
CA GLY A 157 10.08 16.14 14.96
C GLY A 157 9.62 15.48 13.66
N PRO A 158 8.36 15.03 13.61
CA PRO A 158 7.79 14.35 12.44
C PRO A 158 7.53 15.30 11.26
N TYR A 159 7.13 14.73 10.13
CA TYR A 159 6.47 15.51 9.08
C TYR A 159 4.97 15.59 9.35
N LEU A 160 4.42 16.79 9.40
CA LEU A 160 3.04 17.07 9.71
C LEU A 160 2.29 17.31 8.40
N ALA A 161 1.58 16.29 7.94
CA ALA A 161 0.89 16.29 6.67
C ALA A 161 -0.61 16.53 6.87
N ALA A 162 -1.16 17.51 6.15
CA ALA A 162 -2.58 17.81 6.13
C ALA A 162 -3.17 17.44 4.76
N ASN A 163 -4.31 16.74 4.76
CA ASN A 163 -5.09 16.41 3.56
C ASN A 163 -4.23 15.82 2.41
N VAL A 164 -3.26 14.97 2.73
CA VAL A 164 -2.45 14.26 1.74
C VAL A 164 -3.01 12.88 1.47
N THR A 165 -2.85 12.40 0.24
CA THR A 165 -3.04 10.97 -0.07
C THR A 165 -1.74 10.22 0.18
N LEU A 166 -1.79 9.14 0.94
CA LEU A 166 -0.65 8.29 1.28
C LEU A 166 -0.78 6.92 0.60
N TYR A 167 0.32 6.44 0.01
CA TYR A 167 0.43 5.11 -0.59
C TYR A 167 1.56 4.29 0.06
N SER A 168 1.34 2.98 0.19
CA SER A 168 2.38 2.02 0.57
C SER A 168 3.37 1.81 -0.58
N TRP A 169 4.48 1.13 -0.29
CA TRP A 169 5.46 0.74 -1.30
C TRP A 169 4.91 -0.26 -2.32
N LEU A 170 3.77 -0.89 -2.00
CA LEU A 170 3.03 -1.80 -2.88
C LEU A 170 2.06 -1.07 -3.83
N GLY A 171 1.92 0.25 -3.68
CA GLY A 171 0.99 1.08 -4.45
C GLY A 171 -0.44 1.07 -3.91
N GLU A 172 -0.65 0.58 -2.69
CA GLU A 172 -1.95 0.56 -2.03
C GLU A 172 -2.18 1.84 -1.26
N ARG A 173 -3.42 2.34 -1.25
CA ARG A 173 -3.77 3.53 -0.49
C ARG A 173 -3.77 3.20 1.01
N ILE A 174 -2.97 3.91 1.79
CA ILE A 174 -3.00 3.81 3.25
C ILE A 174 -4.18 4.66 3.74
N ALA A 175 -5.09 4.06 4.50
CA ALA A 175 -6.18 4.79 5.13
C ALA A 175 -5.61 5.75 6.18
N THR A 176 -5.82 7.05 5.98
CA THR A 176 -5.32 8.08 6.89
C THR A 176 -6.41 9.07 7.27
N CYS A 177 -6.26 9.63 8.47
CA CYS A 177 -7.03 10.78 8.92
C CYS A 177 -6.55 12.06 8.21
N PRO A 178 -7.32 13.16 8.24
CA PRO A 178 -6.97 14.42 7.57
C PRO A 178 -5.68 15.07 8.06
N GLN A 179 -5.30 14.88 9.34
CA GLN A 179 -4.02 15.32 9.89
C GLN A 179 -3.19 14.08 10.24
N VAL A 180 -1.97 14.02 9.72
CA VAL A 180 -1.07 12.87 9.88
C VAL A 180 0.31 13.35 10.33
N ALA A 181 0.93 12.64 11.27
CA ALA A 181 2.33 12.81 11.63
C ALA A 181 3.11 11.61 11.06
N LEU A 182 3.98 11.85 10.08
CA LEU A 182 4.81 10.83 9.45
C LEU A 182 6.18 10.77 10.13
N CYS A 183 6.66 9.55 10.41
CA CYS A 183 7.94 9.32 11.08
C CYS A 183 9.12 9.84 10.25
N ARG A 184 9.87 10.78 10.81
CA ARG A 184 11.13 11.27 10.22
C ARG A 184 12.37 10.62 10.84
N CYS A 185 12.27 10.18 12.09
CA CYS A 185 13.39 9.74 12.91
C CYS A 185 13.83 8.29 12.67
N GLY A 186 13.04 7.47 11.97
CA GLY A 186 13.34 6.06 11.72
C GLY A 186 13.10 5.11 12.90
N ALA A 187 12.72 5.61 14.08
CA ALA A 187 12.56 4.78 15.29
C ALA A 187 11.12 4.43 15.66
N SER A 188 10.12 5.02 15.00
CA SER A 188 8.71 4.80 15.39
C SER A 188 8.26 3.33 15.28
N GLU A 189 7.52 2.82 16.25
CA GLU A 189 7.00 1.45 16.22
C GLU A 189 5.80 1.31 15.26
N THR A 190 5.14 2.42 14.93
CA THR A 190 3.92 2.46 14.10
C THR A 190 4.15 3.09 12.73
N LYS A 191 5.37 2.93 12.19
CA LYS A 191 5.70 3.43 10.84
C LYS A 191 4.66 2.99 9.81
N PRO A 192 4.31 3.86 8.85
CA PRO A 192 4.95 5.14 8.54
C PRO A 192 4.55 6.32 9.46
N LEU A 193 3.69 6.09 10.46
CA LEU A 193 3.22 7.13 11.39
C LEU A 193 4.25 7.41 12.49
N CYS A 194 4.12 8.56 13.14
CA CYS A 194 4.88 8.94 14.32
C CYS A 194 4.14 8.54 15.60
N ASP A 195 4.87 7.99 16.56
CA ASP A 195 4.44 7.58 17.90
C ASP A 195 5.20 8.32 19.03
N GLY A 196 5.79 9.48 18.70
CA GLY A 196 6.60 10.26 19.64
C GLY A 196 8.02 9.76 19.85
N SER A 197 8.45 8.65 19.21
CA SER A 197 9.81 8.11 19.37
C SER A 197 10.93 9.12 19.13
N HIS A 198 10.73 10.09 18.24
CA HIS A 198 11.70 11.13 17.93
C HIS A 198 12.13 11.92 19.20
N SER A 199 11.20 12.22 20.10
CA SER A 199 11.48 12.95 21.34
C SER A 199 12.28 12.07 22.30
N ARG A 200 11.92 10.79 22.44
CA ARG A 200 12.60 9.84 23.35
C ARG A 200 14.06 9.58 22.97
N ILE A 201 14.36 9.54 21.67
CA ILE A 201 15.72 9.27 21.18
C ILE A 201 16.55 10.54 20.96
N GLY A 202 16.00 11.73 21.22
CA GLY A 202 16.68 13.01 20.94
C GLY A 202 17.00 13.19 19.44
N PHE A 203 16.05 12.87 18.56
CA PHE A 203 16.24 13.00 17.12
C PHE A 203 16.53 14.44 16.74
N SER A 204 17.61 14.66 15.95
CA SER A 204 17.89 15.97 15.37
C SER A 204 17.54 16.02 13.87
N GLY A 205 16.78 17.05 13.51
CA GLY A 205 16.43 17.42 12.17
C GLY A 205 17.51 18.20 11.42
N ALA A 206 18.64 18.51 12.05
CA ALA A 206 19.71 19.32 11.47
C ALA A 206 20.36 18.69 10.22
N LYS A 207 20.82 19.55 9.31
CA LYS A 207 21.65 19.15 8.16
C LYS A 207 23.08 18.87 8.62
N ASP A 208 23.68 17.82 8.09
CA ASP A 208 25.08 17.51 8.35
C ASP A 208 26.00 18.46 7.54
N PRO A 209 27.06 19.02 8.14
CA PRO A 209 28.07 19.80 7.42
C PRO A 209 28.77 19.03 6.28
N LYS A 210 28.86 17.70 6.37
CA LYS A 210 29.46 16.80 5.38
C LYS A 210 28.50 16.37 4.26
N ARG A 211 27.29 16.93 4.20
CA ARG A 211 26.36 16.66 3.10
C ARG A 211 27.00 17.02 1.76
N VAL A 212 26.53 16.37 0.69
CA VAL A 212 26.92 16.75 -0.67
C VAL A 212 26.55 18.23 -0.91
N PRO A 213 27.50 19.07 -1.34
CA PRO A 213 27.24 20.49 -1.58
C PRO A 213 26.12 20.74 -2.59
N ASP A 214 25.50 21.91 -2.49
CA ASP A 214 24.59 22.40 -3.52
C ASP A 214 25.41 22.84 -4.74
N GLN A 215 25.45 21.98 -5.75
CA GLN A 215 26.15 22.21 -7.01
C GLN A 215 25.36 21.55 -8.13
N GLU A 216 24.93 22.35 -9.10
CA GLU A 216 24.29 21.85 -10.32
C GLU A 216 25.34 21.80 -11.44
N ASP A 217 25.62 20.58 -11.89
CA ASP A 217 26.48 20.30 -13.03
C ASP A 217 25.64 20.22 -14.32
N SER A 218 26.27 20.60 -15.45
CA SER A 218 25.62 20.67 -16.75
C SER A 218 26.36 19.82 -17.77
N TYR A 219 25.61 18.96 -18.48
CA TYR A 219 26.13 17.99 -19.45
C TYR A 219 25.47 18.22 -20.81
N PRO A 220 26.12 18.97 -21.72
CA PRO A 220 25.58 19.25 -23.04
C PRO A 220 25.44 17.98 -23.89
N GLY A 221 24.30 17.82 -24.54
CA GLY A 221 24.01 16.76 -25.50
C GLY A 221 23.46 17.31 -26.81
N VAL A 222 23.11 16.41 -27.73
CA VAL A 222 22.44 16.79 -28.99
C VAL A 222 20.95 16.99 -28.69
N GLY A 223 20.46 18.22 -28.82
CA GLY A 223 19.05 18.59 -28.63
C GLY A 223 18.63 18.85 -27.18
N VAL A 224 19.30 18.25 -26.19
CA VAL A 224 19.06 18.48 -24.76
C VAL A 224 20.38 18.53 -23.98
N THR A 225 20.39 19.34 -22.92
CA THR A 225 21.43 19.35 -21.88
C THR A 225 20.85 18.70 -20.63
N VAL A 226 21.57 17.76 -20.03
CA VAL A 226 21.18 17.16 -18.74
C VAL A 226 21.77 17.99 -17.61
N LEU A 227 20.94 18.33 -16.63
CA LEU A 227 21.35 19.01 -15.40
C LEU A 227 21.34 17.99 -14.26
N ASP A 228 22.35 17.99 -13.39
CA ASP A 228 22.44 17.10 -12.23
C ASP A 228 22.91 17.88 -11.01
N ASN A 229 22.12 17.86 -9.93
CA ASN A 229 22.55 18.36 -8.63
C ASN A 229 22.64 17.21 -7.64
N ARG A 230 23.87 16.76 -7.38
CA ARG A 230 24.13 15.65 -6.45
C ARG A 230 23.74 15.94 -5.02
N GLY A 231 23.69 17.21 -4.62
CA GLY A 231 23.17 17.65 -3.33
C GLY A 231 21.68 17.33 -3.13
N LEU A 232 20.92 17.14 -4.21
CA LEU A 232 19.51 16.72 -4.20
C LEU A 232 19.32 15.20 -4.34
N CYS A 233 20.38 14.44 -4.65
CA CYS A 233 20.23 13.05 -5.02
C CYS A 233 19.86 12.18 -3.81
N ALA A 234 18.73 11.47 -3.90
CA ALA A 234 18.37 10.44 -2.91
C ALA A 234 19.08 9.09 -3.16
N HIS A 235 19.98 9.01 -4.15
CA HIS A 235 20.71 7.79 -4.55
C HIS A 235 19.81 6.58 -4.81
N SER A 236 18.69 6.81 -5.48
CA SER A 236 17.65 5.79 -5.72
C SER A 236 17.98 4.75 -6.80
N GLY A 237 19.02 4.95 -7.62
CA GLY A 237 19.39 4.05 -8.72
C GLY A 237 18.53 4.16 -9.99
N PHE A 238 17.37 4.82 -9.95
CA PHE A 238 16.43 4.88 -11.08
C PHE A 238 17.05 5.34 -12.41
N CYS A 239 17.97 6.30 -12.39
CA CYS A 239 18.62 6.77 -13.62
C CYS A 239 19.64 5.78 -14.18
N THR A 240 20.46 5.17 -13.31
CA THR A 240 21.48 4.19 -13.70
C THR A 240 20.84 2.88 -14.15
N ASP A 241 19.77 2.45 -13.50
CA ASP A 241 19.08 1.19 -13.82
C ASP A 241 18.31 1.31 -15.13
N ARG A 242 17.76 2.50 -15.41
CA ARG A 242 16.93 2.75 -16.59
C ARG A 242 17.73 3.07 -17.85
N LEU A 243 18.84 3.82 -17.73
CA LEU A 243 19.60 4.31 -18.89
C LEU A 243 21.10 4.37 -18.59
N ALA A 244 21.68 3.21 -18.28
CA ALA A 244 23.11 3.05 -17.93
C ALA A 244 24.09 3.56 -19.00
N SER A 245 23.65 3.64 -20.27
CA SER A 245 24.45 4.22 -21.36
C SER A 245 24.64 5.74 -21.21
N VAL A 246 23.69 6.42 -20.54
CA VAL A 246 23.75 7.86 -20.24
C VAL A 246 24.20 8.12 -18.81
N PHE A 247 23.67 7.41 -17.82
CA PHE A 247 23.99 7.59 -16.40
C PHE A 247 24.93 6.48 -15.91
N ARG A 248 26.22 6.78 -15.82
CA ARG A 248 27.29 5.80 -15.76
C ARG A 248 27.81 5.64 -14.34
N LEU A 249 27.30 4.64 -13.62
CA LEU A 249 27.79 4.32 -12.28
C LEU A 249 29.30 3.99 -12.31
N GLY A 250 30.08 4.64 -11.45
CA GLY A 250 31.52 4.41 -11.32
C GLY A 250 32.38 4.93 -12.48
N ARG A 251 31.86 5.80 -13.35
CA ARG A 251 32.64 6.42 -14.45
C ARG A 251 32.45 7.93 -14.48
N GLU A 252 33.51 8.65 -14.86
CA GLU A 252 33.47 10.10 -15.06
C GLU A 252 33.61 10.50 -16.55
N PRO A 253 32.87 11.51 -17.05
CA PRO A 253 31.75 12.18 -16.36
C PRO A 253 30.61 11.20 -16.05
N PHE A 254 29.93 11.37 -14.91
CA PHE A 254 28.78 10.53 -14.57
C PHE A 254 27.71 10.50 -15.67
N VAL A 255 27.41 11.65 -16.28
CA VAL A 255 26.42 11.75 -17.36
C VAL A 255 27.11 11.84 -18.73
N ALA A 256 26.66 11.00 -19.66
CA ALA A 256 27.04 11.01 -21.07
C ALA A 256 25.79 11.10 -21.96
N PRO A 257 25.27 12.31 -22.26
CA PRO A 257 24.03 12.48 -23.01
C PRO A 257 24.03 11.80 -24.39
N SER A 258 25.21 11.63 -25.01
CA SER A 258 25.36 10.92 -26.29
C SER A 258 25.04 9.42 -26.23
N GLY A 259 24.86 8.86 -25.03
CA GLY A 259 24.60 7.43 -24.83
C GLY A 259 23.14 6.99 -25.03
N GLY A 260 22.21 7.91 -25.28
CA GLY A 260 20.79 7.59 -25.41
C GLY A 260 20.05 8.58 -26.29
N ARG A 261 18.84 8.21 -26.69
CA ARG A 261 17.96 9.12 -27.44
C ARG A 261 17.35 10.17 -26.49
N VAL A 262 16.98 11.32 -27.05
CA VAL A 262 16.40 12.44 -26.29
C VAL A 262 15.16 12.04 -25.49
N ASP A 263 14.25 11.26 -26.07
CA ASP A 263 13.04 10.77 -25.42
C ASP A 263 13.35 9.82 -24.24
N GLU A 264 14.36 8.97 -24.38
CA GLU A 264 14.82 8.09 -23.30
C GLU A 264 15.46 8.87 -22.15
N ILE A 265 16.24 9.91 -22.48
CA ILE A 265 16.82 10.83 -21.49
C ILE A 265 15.72 11.57 -20.73
N ILE A 266 14.74 12.14 -21.43
CA ILE A 266 13.59 12.81 -20.80
C ILE A 266 12.86 11.86 -19.86
N ALA A 267 12.61 10.63 -20.29
CA ALA A 267 11.94 9.64 -19.47
C ALA A 267 12.76 9.24 -18.22
N ALA A 268 14.09 9.19 -18.32
CA ALA A 268 14.97 8.93 -17.19
C ALA A 268 15.06 10.11 -16.21
N VAL A 269 15.11 11.35 -16.70
CA VAL A 269 15.07 12.56 -15.85
C VAL A 269 13.74 12.63 -15.09
N ARG A 270 12.61 12.44 -15.77
CA ARG A 270 11.26 12.41 -15.16
C ARG A 270 11.10 11.33 -14.10
N ALA A 271 11.89 10.26 -14.18
CA ALA A 271 11.85 9.15 -13.23
C ALA A 271 12.72 9.39 -11.99
N CYS A 272 13.49 10.49 -11.92
CA CYS A 272 14.32 10.81 -10.76
C CYS A 272 13.44 11.18 -9.55
N PRO A 273 13.32 10.34 -8.50
CA PRO A 273 12.34 10.57 -7.43
C PRO A 273 12.67 11.77 -6.53
N SER A 274 13.92 12.23 -6.51
CA SER A 274 14.33 13.38 -5.70
C SER A 274 14.35 14.69 -6.49
N GLY A 275 14.13 14.65 -7.81
CA GLY A 275 14.23 15.82 -8.67
C GLY A 275 15.65 16.37 -8.78
N ALA A 276 16.67 15.53 -8.55
CA ALA A 276 18.08 15.90 -8.69
C ALA A 276 18.51 16.08 -10.15
N LEU A 277 17.80 15.41 -11.07
CA LEU A 277 18.03 15.55 -12.50
C LEU A 277 17.06 16.59 -13.08
N GLY A 278 17.57 17.38 -14.03
CA GLY A 278 16.81 18.34 -14.81
C GLY A 278 17.24 18.33 -16.27
N LEU A 279 16.60 19.18 -17.07
CA LEU A 279 16.92 19.38 -18.47
C LEU A 279 17.04 20.86 -18.80
N ALA A 280 17.88 21.17 -19.77
CA ALA A 280 17.85 22.44 -20.46
C ALA A 280 17.74 22.22 -21.98
N ILE A 281 16.94 23.07 -22.63
CA ILE A 281 16.74 23.12 -24.08
C ILE A 281 17.08 24.53 -24.52
N ASP A 282 17.91 24.67 -25.56
CA ASP A 282 18.42 25.95 -26.05
C ASP A 282 19.02 26.85 -24.95
N GLY A 283 19.73 26.22 -23.99
CA GLY A 283 20.37 26.90 -22.86
C GLY A 283 19.42 27.38 -21.76
N ARG A 284 18.13 27.07 -21.84
CA ARG A 284 17.13 27.38 -20.80
C ARG A 284 16.67 26.11 -20.11
N GLU A 285 16.58 26.18 -18.79
CA GLU A 285 16.02 25.10 -17.99
C GLU A 285 14.57 24.82 -18.41
N ALA A 286 14.28 23.56 -18.77
CA ALA A 286 13.02 23.14 -19.39
C ALA A 286 12.21 22.30 -18.39
N ARG A 287 11.68 22.94 -17.35
CA ARG A 287 10.95 22.27 -16.26
C ARG A 287 9.62 21.68 -16.74
N GLU A 288 8.95 22.34 -17.67
CA GLU A 288 7.76 21.84 -18.35
C GLU A 288 7.99 20.52 -19.10
N VAL A 289 9.24 20.21 -19.44
CA VAL A 289 9.64 18.92 -20.01
C VAL A 289 10.08 17.96 -18.91
N ALA A 290 10.87 18.41 -17.94
CA ALA A 290 11.47 17.55 -16.90
C ALA A 290 10.47 17.12 -15.81
N ASP A 291 9.49 17.96 -15.47
CA ASP A 291 8.54 17.71 -14.38
C ASP A 291 7.23 17.11 -14.95
N PRO A 292 6.85 15.89 -14.54
CA PRO A 292 5.60 15.28 -14.96
C PRO A 292 4.39 15.89 -14.24
N VAL A 293 3.22 15.88 -14.86
CA VAL A 293 1.96 16.23 -14.18
C VAL A 293 1.41 14.99 -13.46
N ARG A 294 1.29 15.06 -12.14
CA ARG A 294 0.77 13.98 -11.28
C ARG A 294 -0.16 14.54 -10.22
N GLU A 295 -1.05 13.67 -9.72
CA GLU A 295 -1.84 13.97 -8.55
C GLU A 295 -0.95 14.14 -7.29
N PRO A 296 -1.32 15.06 -6.37
CA PRO A 296 -0.66 15.20 -5.09
C PRO A 296 -0.71 13.90 -4.28
N ALA A 297 0.47 13.33 -4.00
CA ALA A 297 0.58 12.10 -3.24
C ALA A 297 1.91 11.98 -2.49
N VAL A 298 1.88 11.17 -1.44
CA VAL A 298 3.06 10.71 -0.71
C VAL A 298 3.13 9.19 -0.84
N GLU A 299 4.21 8.65 -1.39
CA GLU A 299 4.50 7.21 -1.42
C GLU A 299 5.53 6.89 -0.34
N VAL A 300 5.23 5.90 0.51
CA VAL A 300 6.19 5.32 1.45
C VAL A 300 7.01 4.31 0.68
N SER A 301 8.27 4.61 0.33
CA SER A 301 9.12 3.62 -0.34
C SER A 301 9.65 2.58 0.64
N LYS A 302 9.74 1.31 0.20
CA LYS A 302 10.31 0.20 0.98
C LYS A 302 11.74 0.54 1.37
N ASP A 303 12.07 0.38 2.66
CA ASP A 303 13.41 0.61 3.21
C ASP A 303 13.99 2.02 2.92
N GLY A 304 13.15 2.98 2.55
CA GLY A 304 13.59 4.20 1.90
C GLY A 304 12.77 5.45 2.26
N PRO A 305 12.99 6.56 1.52
CA PRO A 305 12.34 7.84 1.80
C PRO A 305 10.82 7.83 1.55
N TYR A 306 10.15 8.89 2.01
CA TYR A 306 8.87 9.27 1.43
C TYR A 306 9.11 9.95 0.08
N ARG A 307 8.40 9.55 -0.97
CA ARG A 307 8.43 10.20 -2.28
C ARG A 307 7.19 11.05 -2.41
N VAL A 308 7.39 12.35 -2.57
CA VAL A 308 6.31 13.32 -2.69
C VAL A 308 6.17 13.75 -4.13
N THR A 309 4.95 13.78 -4.65
CA THR A 309 4.63 14.12 -6.06
C THR A 309 3.46 15.08 -6.14
N GLY A 310 3.21 15.65 -7.33
CA GLY A 310 2.07 16.52 -7.59
C GLY A 310 2.17 17.90 -6.93
N GLY A 311 3.38 18.36 -6.61
CA GLY A 311 3.61 19.73 -6.14
C GLY A 311 3.11 20.02 -4.74
N ILE A 312 3.01 19.01 -3.86
CA ILE A 312 2.70 19.22 -2.44
C ILE A 312 3.72 20.19 -1.84
N ARG A 313 3.22 21.24 -1.16
CA ARG A 313 4.07 22.26 -0.54
C ARG A 313 4.82 21.68 0.67
N LEU A 314 6.10 22.03 0.77
CA LEU A 314 6.95 21.73 1.94
C LEU A 314 7.28 23.01 2.69
N THR A 315 6.84 23.11 3.94
CA THR A 315 7.12 24.24 4.84
C THR A 315 7.90 23.79 6.08
N GLY A 316 8.64 24.69 6.70
CA GLY A 316 9.10 24.55 8.08
C GLY A 316 8.10 25.14 9.06
N GLU A 317 8.44 25.14 10.34
CA GLU A 317 7.62 25.78 11.38
C GLU A 317 7.33 27.25 11.06
N GLY A 318 6.11 27.68 11.34
CA GLY A 318 5.63 29.03 11.01
C GLY A 318 5.30 29.25 9.52
N GLY A 319 5.30 28.19 8.70
CA GLY A 319 4.83 28.22 7.31
C GLY A 319 5.86 28.72 6.27
N ALA A 320 7.10 28.97 6.69
CA ALA A 320 8.18 29.35 5.77
C ALA A 320 8.53 28.19 4.82
N ALA A 321 8.84 28.48 3.56
CA ALA A 321 9.26 27.44 2.61
C ALA A 321 10.61 26.84 3.05
N VAL A 322 10.74 25.52 3.01
CA VAL A 322 12.02 24.85 3.30
C VAL A 322 13.04 25.19 2.20
N PRO A 323 14.25 25.68 2.53
CA PRO A 323 15.28 25.96 1.53
C PRO A 323 15.65 24.71 0.72
N ARG A 324 15.63 24.84 -0.60
CA ARG A 324 15.97 23.78 -1.56
C ARG A 324 17.23 24.16 -2.35
N ASN A 325 18.01 23.14 -2.72
CA ASN A 325 19.18 23.31 -3.56
C ASN A 325 18.80 23.78 -4.98
N ARG A 326 19.76 24.31 -5.72
CA ARG A 326 19.57 24.75 -7.11
C ARG A 326 19.06 23.59 -7.99
N GLY A 327 18.12 23.88 -8.89
CA GLY A 327 17.55 22.88 -9.78
C GLY A 327 16.60 21.88 -9.09
N ALA A 328 16.09 22.19 -7.91
CA ALA A 328 15.08 21.35 -7.26
C ALA A 328 13.73 21.38 -7.98
N SER A 329 13.19 20.21 -8.30
CA SER A 329 11.85 20.10 -8.91
C SER A 329 10.76 20.63 -7.96
N PRO A 330 9.90 21.58 -8.36
CA PRO A 330 8.74 21.98 -7.58
C PRO A 330 7.67 20.87 -7.52
N GLU A 331 7.68 19.93 -8.47
CA GLU A 331 6.64 18.90 -8.57
C GLU A 331 6.90 17.68 -7.68
N HIS A 332 8.17 17.30 -7.48
CA HIS A 332 8.51 16.14 -6.65
C HIS A 332 9.80 16.28 -5.85
N TYR A 333 9.87 15.52 -4.76
CA TYR A 333 11.05 15.42 -3.90
C TYR A 333 11.00 14.18 -3.00
N SER A 334 12.13 13.84 -2.39
CA SER A 334 12.24 12.70 -1.47
C SER A 334 12.58 13.17 -0.05
N LEU A 335 11.75 12.82 0.93
CA LEU A 335 11.93 13.14 2.35
C LEU A 335 12.55 11.98 3.13
N CYS A 336 13.49 12.28 4.02
CA CYS A 336 14.18 11.29 4.84
C CYS A 336 13.23 10.62 5.84
N ARG A 337 13.20 9.28 5.84
CA ARG A 337 12.41 8.49 6.78
C ARG A 337 13.24 7.70 7.80
N CYS A 338 14.52 7.51 7.52
CA CYS A 338 15.42 6.71 8.34
C CYS A 338 16.08 7.45 9.52
N GLY A 339 15.85 8.75 9.69
CA GLY A 339 16.54 9.56 10.70
C GLY A 339 18.00 9.92 10.42
N HIS A 340 18.67 9.27 9.46
CA HIS A 340 20.13 9.40 9.28
C HIS A 340 20.58 10.20 8.04
N SER A 341 19.66 10.82 7.30
CA SER A 341 20.07 11.63 6.14
C SER A 341 21.05 12.75 6.52
N LEU A 342 22.06 12.97 5.68
CA LEU A 342 22.97 14.12 5.79
C LEU A 342 22.32 15.43 5.32
N ASN A 343 21.29 15.36 4.46
CA ASN A 343 20.63 16.53 3.87
C ASN A 343 19.18 16.72 4.36
N LYS A 344 18.90 16.46 5.65
CA LYS A 344 17.54 16.60 6.20
C LYS A 344 16.93 17.98 5.89
N PRO A 345 15.62 18.06 5.62
CA PRO A 345 14.63 16.98 5.62
C PRO A 345 14.67 16.09 4.37
N PHE A 346 15.52 16.37 3.38
CA PHE A 346 15.61 15.58 2.17
C PHE A 346 16.42 14.30 2.38
N CYS A 347 16.13 13.28 1.59
CA CYS A 347 16.89 12.03 1.58
C CYS A 347 18.23 12.21 0.87
N SER A 348 19.30 11.69 1.47
CA SER A 348 20.67 11.66 0.90
C SER A 348 21.13 10.24 0.56
N GLY A 349 20.23 9.25 0.58
CA GLY A 349 20.57 7.84 0.36
C GLY A 349 21.14 7.11 1.59
N MET A 350 21.36 7.80 2.72
CA MET A 350 21.93 7.19 3.95
C MET A 350 21.16 5.97 4.48
N HIS A 351 19.88 5.81 4.13
CA HIS A 351 19.07 4.65 4.51
C HIS A 351 19.68 3.31 4.05
N TRP A 352 20.45 3.29 2.96
CA TRP A 352 21.23 2.11 2.54
C TRP A 352 22.38 1.82 3.51
N ASN A 353 23.15 2.84 3.88
CA ASN A 353 24.32 2.71 4.74
C ASN A 353 23.95 2.35 6.19
N THR A 354 22.76 2.74 6.63
CA THR A 354 22.23 2.41 7.97
C THR A 354 21.33 1.19 7.96
N SER A 355 21.22 0.48 6.82
CA SER A 355 20.37 -0.71 6.66
C SER A 355 18.95 -0.49 7.19
N PHE A 356 18.35 0.66 6.90
CA PHE A 356 17.01 0.99 7.37
C PHE A 356 16.00 0.00 6.77
N LYS A 357 15.16 -0.60 7.62
CA LYS A 357 14.14 -1.56 7.23
C LYS A 357 12.75 -1.09 7.62
N ASP A 358 11.86 -1.01 6.65
CA ASP A 358 10.44 -0.75 6.87
C ASP A 358 9.59 -1.11 5.64
N PRO A 359 8.54 -1.95 5.79
CA PRO A 359 8.06 -2.53 7.06
C PRO A 359 9.09 -3.46 7.71
N VAL A 360 8.99 -3.64 9.04
CA VAL A 360 9.82 -4.62 9.73
C VAL A 360 9.48 -5.99 9.14
N PRO A 361 10.46 -6.75 8.60
CA PRO A 361 10.18 -8.05 8.02
C PRO A 361 9.57 -8.99 9.07
N ASP A 362 8.47 -9.64 8.71
CA ASP A 362 7.94 -10.77 9.47
C ASP A 362 8.87 -11.98 9.23
N PRO A 363 9.56 -12.51 10.26
CA PRO A 363 10.47 -13.64 10.08
C PRO A 363 9.76 -14.92 9.63
N ASP A 364 8.46 -15.04 9.90
CA ASP A 364 7.65 -16.21 9.54
C ASP A 364 6.73 -15.96 8.34
N GLY A 365 6.70 -14.71 7.83
CA GLY A 365 5.84 -14.31 6.72
C GLY A 365 6.38 -14.74 5.35
N GLU A 366 5.58 -15.52 4.61
CA GLU A 366 5.90 -15.83 3.22
C GLU A 366 5.65 -14.62 2.32
N VAL A 367 6.71 -14.11 1.68
CA VAL A 367 6.61 -12.97 0.76
C VAL A 367 5.89 -13.40 -0.52
N THR A 368 4.86 -12.68 -0.93
CA THR A 368 4.16 -12.93 -2.19
C THR A 368 5.01 -12.58 -3.41
N LEU A 369 4.71 -13.15 -4.59
CA LEU A 369 5.33 -12.71 -5.84
C LEU A 369 5.07 -11.22 -6.11
N PHE A 370 3.89 -10.71 -5.73
CA PHE A 370 3.52 -9.31 -5.85
C PHE A 370 4.44 -8.41 -5.03
N GLU A 371 4.64 -8.73 -3.76
CA GLU A 371 5.55 -8.02 -2.86
C GLU A 371 7.00 -8.10 -3.34
N TRP A 372 7.45 -9.28 -3.75
CA TRP A 372 8.82 -9.46 -4.25
C TRP A 372 9.09 -8.65 -5.52
N THR A 373 8.13 -8.61 -6.44
CA THR A 373 8.19 -7.82 -7.68
C THR A 373 8.38 -6.31 -7.41
N GLY A 374 7.98 -5.83 -6.23
CA GLY A 374 7.90 -4.40 -5.91
C GLY A 374 6.50 -3.80 -6.11
N GLY A 375 5.47 -4.64 -5.99
CA GLY A 375 4.06 -4.26 -5.99
C GLY A 375 3.54 -3.67 -7.31
N LEU A 376 2.40 -3.00 -7.22
CA LEU A 376 1.72 -2.40 -8.36
C LEU A 376 2.57 -1.34 -9.09
N PRO A 377 3.40 -0.51 -8.42
CA PRO A 377 4.26 0.45 -9.11
C PRO A 377 5.24 -0.23 -10.06
N ALA A 378 5.85 -1.35 -9.67
CA ALA A 378 6.78 -2.10 -10.52
C ALA A 378 6.07 -2.72 -11.73
N LEU A 379 4.95 -3.40 -11.50
CA LEU A 379 4.13 -3.98 -12.56
C LEU A 379 3.61 -2.92 -13.54
N THR A 380 3.20 -1.75 -13.03
CA THR A 380 2.71 -0.63 -13.87
C THR A 380 3.82 -0.04 -14.72
N ARG A 381 5.06 0.08 -14.19
CA ARG A 381 6.21 0.51 -15.02
C ARG A 381 6.47 -0.49 -16.14
N MET A 382 6.47 -1.79 -15.82
CA MET A 382 6.68 -2.87 -16.77
C MET A 382 5.62 -2.87 -17.88
N THR A 383 4.33 -2.87 -17.53
CA THR A 383 3.25 -2.92 -18.53
C THR A 383 3.16 -1.65 -19.36
N ARG A 384 3.46 -0.46 -18.78
CA ARG A 384 3.55 0.78 -19.56
C ARG A 384 4.68 0.75 -20.58
N LEU A 385 5.84 0.20 -20.21
CA LEU A 385 6.95 0.03 -21.15
C LEU A 385 6.60 -1.00 -22.24
N PHE A 386 5.98 -2.11 -21.85
CA PHE A 386 5.52 -3.14 -22.79
C PHE A 386 4.54 -2.57 -23.82
N TYR A 387 3.41 -2.01 -23.38
CA TYR A 387 2.36 -1.53 -24.28
C TYR A 387 2.65 -0.16 -24.91
N GLY A 388 3.47 0.68 -24.26
CA GLY A 388 3.77 2.03 -24.75
C GLY A 388 4.97 2.10 -25.70
N LYS A 389 5.88 1.11 -25.67
CA LYS A 389 7.09 1.10 -26.49
C LYS A 389 7.25 -0.22 -27.26
N LEU A 390 7.32 -1.34 -26.56
CA LEU A 390 7.70 -2.61 -27.18
C LEU A 390 6.63 -3.18 -28.12
N VAL A 391 5.35 -3.12 -27.74
CA VAL A 391 4.24 -3.61 -28.56
C VAL A 391 4.04 -2.75 -29.82
N PRO A 392 3.98 -1.40 -29.77
CA PRO A 392 3.84 -0.57 -30.97
C PRO A 392 4.99 -0.73 -31.98
N GLU A 393 6.20 -1.04 -31.52
CA GLU A 393 7.37 -1.26 -32.38
C GLU A 393 7.41 -2.67 -33.00
N ASP A 394 6.59 -3.61 -32.52
CA ASP A 394 6.59 -4.99 -33.00
C ASP A 394 5.55 -5.21 -34.12
N PRO A 395 5.96 -5.61 -35.33
CA PRO A 395 5.06 -5.74 -36.48
C PRO A 395 4.07 -6.91 -36.36
N LEU A 396 4.35 -7.92 -35.52
CA LEU A 396 3.52 -9.11 -35.40
C LEU A 396 2.38 -8.91 -34.41
N ILE A 397 2.66 -8.32 -33.24
CA ILE A 397 1.65 -8.13 -32.19
C ILE A 397 1.12 -6.69 -32.10
N GLY A 398 1.84 -5.69 -32.62
CA GLY A 398 1.41 -4.29 -32.61
C GLY A 398 -0.01 -4.09 -33.16
N PRO A 399 -0.38 -4.67 -34.32
CA PRO A 399 -1.73 -4.56 -34.87
C PRO A 399 -2.84 -5.08 -33.93
N LEU A 400 -2.56 -6.07 -33.07
CA LEU A 400 -3.54 -6.62 -32.12
C LEU A 400 -3.97 -5.61 -31.06
N PHE A 401 -3.11 -4.64 -30.76
CA PHE A 401 -3.31 -3.65 -29.71
C PHE A 401 -3.51 -2.22 -30.24
N ALA A 402 -3.60 -2.03 -31.55
CA ALA A 402 -3.69 -0.70 -32.18
C ALA A 402 -4.90 0.13 -31.68
N SER A 403 -5.98 -0.52 -31.28
CA SER A 403 -7.19 0.10 -30.74
C SER A 403 -7.37 -0.10 -29.22
N MET A 404 -6.30 -0.43 -28.49
CA MET A 404 -6.39 -0.62 -27.04
C MET A 404 -6.73 0.69 -26.33
N SER A 405 -7.43 0.58 -25.19
CA SER A 405 -7.69 1.73 -24.35
C SER A 405 -6.40 2.27 -23.73
N PRO A 406 -6.24 3.60 -23.54
CA PRO A 406 -5.05 4.18 -22.92
C PRO A 406 -4.73 3.67 -21.51
N ASP A 407 -5.74 3.20 -20.76
CA ASP A 407 -5.59 2.63 -19.42
C ASP A 407 -5.28 1.12 -19.42
N HIS A 408 -5.21 0.47 -20.59
CA HIS A 408 -4.90 -0.97 -20.72
C HIS A 408 -3.64 -1.42 -19.95
N PRO A 409 -2.51 -0.67 -19.95
CA PRO A 409 -1.33 -1.07 -19.18
C PRO A 409 -1.60 -1.19 -17.68
N ILE A 410 -2.43 -0.30 -17.13
CA ILE A 410 -2.78 -0.30 -15.70
C ILE A 410 -3.71 -1.47 -15.38
N ARG A 411 -4.63 -1.82 -16.29
CA ARG A 411 -5.50 -3.00 -16.15
C ARG A 411 -4.67 -4.28 -16.06
N VAL A 412 -3.71 -4.46 -16.98
CA VAL A 412 -2.85 -5.65 -16.97
C VAL A 412 -1.95 -5.68 -15.73
N ALA A 413 -1.45 -4.53 -15.26
CA ALA A 413 -0.66 -4.48 -14.02
C ALA A 413 -1.48 -4.90 -12.80
N LYS A 414 -2.73 -4.46 -12.69
CA LYS A 414 -3.64 -4.89 -11.61
C LYS A 414 -3.99 -6.38 -11.71
N TRP A 415 -4.23 -6.89 -12.92
CA TRP A 415 -4.47 -8.33 -13.15
C TRP A 415 -3.29 -9.17 -12.66
N LEU A 416 -2.06 -8.83 -13.09
CA LEU A 416 -0.85 -9.50 -12.63
C LEU A 416 -0.67 -9.35 -11.11
N GLY A 417 -0.98 -8.18 -10.57
CA GLY A 417 -0.87 -7.92 -9.14
C GLY A 417 -1.77 -8.83 -8.31
N GLU A 418 -3.05 -8.93 -8.66
CA GLU A 418 -4.00 -9.83 -8.01
C GLU A 418 -3.58 -11.30 -8.14
N VAL A 419 -3.15 -11.71 -9.33
CA VAL A 419 -2.68 -13.08 -9.57
C VAL A 419 -1.46 -13.43 -8.71
N PHE A 420 -0.54 -12.49 -8.52
CA PHE A 420 0.69 -12.69 -7.75
C PHE A 420 0.52 -12.56 -6.24
N GLY A 421 -0.73 -12.56 -5.75
CA GLY A 421 -1.05 -12.50 -4.33
C GLY A 421 -1.18 -11.08 -3.77
N GLY A 422 -1.29 -10.08 -4.65
CA GLY A 422 -1.64 -8.71 -4.28
C GLY A 422 -3.16 -8.50 -4.13
N PRO A 423 -3.59 -7.24 -3.95
CA PRO A 423 -5.00 -6.91 -3.73
C PRO A 423 -5.91 -7.25 -4.90
N HIS A 424 -7.21 -7.41 -4.62
CA HIS A 424 -8.28 -7.67 -5.61
C HIS A 424 -8.63 -6.46 -6.50
N ALA A 425 -7.65 -5.58 -6.77
CA ALA A 425 -7.84 -4.31 -7.45
C ALA A 425 -8.28 -4.47 -8.92
N TYR A 426 -8.03 -5.61 -9.55
CA TYR A 426 -8.56 -5.89 -10.88
C TYR A 426 -10.01 -6.36 -10.80
N SER A 427 -10.30 -7.31 -9.93
CA SER A 427 -11.65 -7.83 -9.71
C SER A 427 -12.63 -6.73 -9.31
N GLU A 428 -12.28 -5.92 -8.31
CA GLU A 428 -13.10 -4.80 -7.83
C GLU A 428 -13.29 -3.71 -8.90
N GLY A 429 -12.24 -3.42 -9.68
CA GLY A 429 -12.24 -2.30 -10.63
C GLY A 429 -12.76 -2.64 -12.03
N TYR A 430 -12.66 -3.90 -12.44
CA TYR A 430 -12.89 -4.31 -13.83
C TYR A 430 -13.74 -5.57 -13.99
N GLY A 431 -14.12 -6.27 -12.92
CA GLY A 431 -15.03 -7.43 -12.99
C GLY A 431 -14.33 -8.78 -13.17
N GLY A 432 -13.05 -8.88 -12.79
CA GLY A 432 -12.38 -10.17 -12.58
C GLY A 432 -12.21 -11.03 -13.84
N TYR A 433 -12.14 -12.34 -13.64
CA TYR A 433 -11.81 -13.31 -14.69
C TYR A 433 -12.75 -13.21 -15.92
N GLU A 434 -14.06 -13.08 -15.70
CA GLU A 434 -15.04 -12.97 -16.79
C GLU A 434 -14.74 -11.81 -17.73
N ARG A 435 -14.43 -10.65 -17.15
CA ARG A 435 -14.01 -9.49 -17.94
C ARG A 435 -12.76 -9.80 -18.74
N MET A 436 -11.74 -10.39 -18.12
CA MET A 436 -10.46 -10.70 -18.77
C MET A 436 -10.66 -11.62 -19.97
N ILE A 437 -11.42 -12.70 -19.81
CA ILE A 437 -11.71 -13.65 -20.90
C ILE A 437 -12.51 -13.02 -22.02
N SER A 438 -13.49 -12.16 -21.71
CA SER A 438 -14.29 -11.46 -22.74
C SER A 438 -13.43 -10.64 -23.72
N GLN A 439 -12.21 -10.26 -23.34
CA GLN A 439 -11.29 -9.51 -24.20
C GLN A 439 -10.48 -10.38 -25.15
N HIS A 440 -10.41 -11.69 -24.88
CA HIS A 440 -9.63 -12.65 -25.65
C HIS A 440 -10.49 -13.51 -26.59
N VAL A 441 -11.74 -13.78 -26.23
CA VAL A 441 -12.66 -14.61 -27.05
C VAL A 441 -12.80 -14.08 -28.48
N GLY A 442 -12.70 -14.99 -29.45
CA GLY A 442 -12.87 -14.69 -30.87
C GLY A 442 -11.73 -13.91 -31.53
N ARG A 443 -10.61 -13.69 -30.83
CA ARG A 443 -9.43 -12.98 -31.37
C ARG A 443 -8.57 -13.84 -32.31
N CYS A 444 -8.76 -15.16 -32.32
CA CYS A 444 -8.03 -16.13 -33.15
C CYS A 444 -6.51 -15.92 -33.10
N LEU A 445 -5.95 -15.86 -31.89
CA LEU A 445 -4.52 -15.67 -31.70
C LEU A 445 -3.75 -16.86 -32.29
N THR A 446 -2.54 -16.60 -32.79
CA THR A 446 -1.62 -17.63 -33.28
C THR A 446 -0.54 -17.95 -32.24
N GLU A 447 0.07 -19.13 -32.35
CA GLU A 447 1.18 -19.53 -31.48
C GLU A 447 2.39 -18.60 -31.61
N GLU A 448 2.64 -18.07 -32.82
CA GLU A 448 3.73 -17.10 -33.05
C GLU A 448 3.47 -15.78 -32.31
N GLN A 449 2.24 -15.26 -32.35
CA GLN A 449 1.84 -14.06 -31.61
C GLN A 449 1.94 -14.28 -30.10
N ARG A 450 1.52 -15.45 -29.60
CA ARG A 450 1.62 -15.82 -28.18
C ARG A 450 3.08 -15.82 -27.72
N ALA A 451 3.95 -16.55 -28.41
CA ALA A 451 5.36 -16.66 -28.07
C ALA A 451 6.06 -15.28 -28.13
N ARG A 452 5.72 -14.45 -29.12
CA ARG A 452 6.23 -13.08 -29.24
C ARG A 452 5.81 -12.20 -28.06
N TRP A 453 4.55 -12.31 -27.63
CA TRP A 453 4.03 -11.57 -26.49
C TRP A 453 4.80 -11.92 -25.20
N VAL A 454 5.03 -13.20 -24.92
CA VAL A 454 5.80 -13.64 -23.73
C VAL A 454 7.23 -13.11 -23.77
N ALA A 455 7.92 -13.25 -24.91
CA ALA A 455 9.29 -12.77 -25.06
C ALA A 455 9.43 -11.25 -24.83
N LEU A 456 8.47 -10.47 -25.32
CA LEU A 456 8.46 -9.03 -25.13
C LEU A 456 8.07 -8.62 -23.70
N MET A 457 7.21 -9.38 -23.01
CA MET A 457 6.91 -9.17 -21.58
C MET A 457 8.15 -9.42 -20.71
N CYS A 458 8.92 -10.48 -20.98
CA CYS A 458 10.19 -10.72 -20.28
C CYS A 458 11.18 -9.57 -20.50
N ARG A 459 11.32 -9.11 -21.76
CA ARG A 459 12.14 -7.93 -22.08
C ARG A 459 11.65 -6.67 -21.35
N ALA A 460 10.33 -6.49 -21.23
CA ALA A 460 9.76 -5.37 -20.51
C ALA A 460 10.10 -5.42 -19.01
N ALA A 461 10.03 -6.61 -18.40
CA ALA A 461 10.41 -6.82 -17.01
C ALA A 461 11.87 -6.43 -16.77
N ASP A 462 12.77 -6.81 -17.67
CA ASP A 462 14.20 -6.46 -17.59
C ASP A 462 14.42 -4.95 -17.67
N GLN A 463 13.83 -4.28 -18.66
CA GLN A 463 13.95 -2.83 -18.83
C GLN A 463 13.25 -2.02 -17.74
N ALA A 464 12.25 -2.60 -17.07
CA ALA A 464 11.55 -1.98 -15.96
C ALA A 464 12.24 -2.17 -14.59
N GLY A 465 13.33 -2.93 -14.55
CA GLY A 465 14.08 -3.23 -13.33
C GLY A 465 13.34 -4.17 -12.38
N VAL A 466 12.51 -5.08 -12.92
CA VAL A 466 11.88 -6.16 -12.15
C VAL A 466 12.99 -7.11 -11.63
N PRO A 467 12.90 -7.67 -10.39
CA PRO A 467 13.93 -8.53 -9.82
C PRO A 467 14.41 -9.64 -10.76
N GLN A 468 15.70 -9.98 -10.74
CA GLN A 468 16.34 -10.92 -11.67
C GLN A 468 16.82 -12.22 -11.00
N ASP A 469 16.52 -12.43 -9.72
CA ASP A 469 16.83 -13.69 -9.04
C ASP A 469 16.14 -14.89 -9.74
N ALA A 470 16.81 -16.04 -9.70
CA ALA A 470 16.44 -17.21 -10.51
C ALA A 470 15.08 -17.75 -10.08
N GLU A 471 14.81 -17.74 -8.78
CA GLU A 471 13.59 -18.18 -8.12
C GLU A 471 12.39 -17.36 -8.61
N PHE A 472 12.46 -16.03 -8.50
CA PHE A 472 11.40 -15.16 -8.99
C PHE A 472 11.21 -15.28 -10.51
N ARG A 473 12.31 -15.28 -11.28
CA ARG A 473 12.22 -15.32 -12.74
C ARG A 473 11.63 -16.62 -13.25
N ALA A 474 11.92 -17.75 -12.60
CA ALA A 474 11.29 -19.02 -12.92
C ALA A 474 9.77 -18.95 -12.70
N ALA A 475 9.32 -18.47 -11.53
CA ALA A 475 7.90 -18.37 -11.20
C ALA A 475 7.15 -17.39 -12.13
N PHE A 476 7.74 -16.22 -12.39
CA PHE A 476 7.17 -15.18 -13.26
C PHE A 476 7.02 -15.66 -14.71
N VAL A 477 8.07 -16.24 -15.29
CA VAL A 477 8.04 -16.73 -16.69
C VAL A 477 7.09 -17.92 -16.83
N ALA A 478 7.06 -18.83 -15.84
CA ALA A 478 6.12 -19.95 -15.83
C ALA A 478 4.67 -19.47 -15.88
N TYR A 479 4.31 -18.42 -15.13
CA TYR A 479 2.99 -17.82 -15.22
C TYR A 479 2.69 -17.24 -16.61
N LEU A 480 3.62 -16.47 -17.19
CA LEU A 480 3.40 -15.87 -18.50
C LEU A 480 3.20 -16.94 -19.59
N GLU A 481 3.99 -18.01 -19.54
CA GLU A 481 3.84 -19.16 -20.44
C GLU A 481 2.50 -19.87 -20.22
N TRP A 482 2.16 -20.20 -18.99
CA TRP A 482 0.90 -20.85 -18.64
C TRP A 482 -0.31 -20.00 -19.08
N GLY A 483 -0.38 -18.75 -18.62
CA GLY A 483 -1.50 -17.84 -18.90
C GLY A 483 -1.65 -17.50 -20.38
N SER A 484 -0.55 -17.32 -21.11
CA SER A 484 -0.61 -17.03 -22.55
C SER A 484 -1.16 -18.22 -23.37
N ARG A 485 -0.93 -19.47 -22.94
CA ARG A 485 -1.54 -20.66 -23.58
C ARG A 485 -3.03 -20.73 -23.33
N ILE A 486 -3.48 -20.35 -22.13
CA ILE A 486 -4.91 -20.21 -21.82
C ILE A 486 -5.55 -19.13 -22.69
N ALA A 487 -4.89 -17.98 -22.85
CA ALA A 487 -5.38 -16.91 -23.71
C ALA A 487 -5.47 -17.36 -25.18
N LEU A 488 -4.48 -18.11 -25.67
CA LEU A 488 -4.50 -18.70 -27.01
C LEU A 488 -5.71 -19.63 -27.18
N GLU A 489 -5.91 -20.57 -26.26
CA GLU A 489 -7.02 -21.52 -26.26
C GLU A 489 -8.39 -20.81 -26.24
N ASN A 490 -8.57 -19.86 -25.34
CA ASN A 490 -9.82 -19.10 -25.21
C ASN A 490 -10.09 -18.14 -26.38
N SER A 491 -9.07 -17.84 -27.20
CA SER A 491 -9.23 -16.93 -28.34
C SER A 491 -9.81 -17.58 -29.59
N GLN A 492 -9.86 -18.90 -29.64
CA GLN A 492 -10.34 -19.64 -30.81
C GLN A 492 -11.84 -19.39 -31.02
N HIS A 493 -12.30 -19.59 -32.27
CA HIS A 493 -13.68 -19.28 -32.66
C HIS A 493 -14.72 -20.17 -31.97
N ASP A 494 -14.36 -21.40 -31.68
CA ASP A 494 -15.19 -22.46 -31.07
C ASP A 494 -14.94 -22.64 -29.56
N ALA A 495 -14.11 -21.79 -28.96
CA ALA A 495 -13.78 -21.89 -27.54
C ALA A 495 -15.01 -21.65 -26.65
N GLN A 496 -15.22 -22.54 -25.69
CA GLN A 496 -16.24 -22.45 -24.65
C GLN A 496 -15.57 -22.32 -23.28
N PRO A 497 -15.05 -21.12 -22.93
CA PRO A 497 -14.38 -20.93 -21.64
C PRO A 497 -15.36 -21.20 -20.48
N PRO A 498 -14.91 -21.88 -19.40
CA PRO A 498 -15.73 -22.08 -18.21
C PRO A 498 -16.23 -20.76 -17.63
N ALA A 499 -17.52 -20.70 -17.32
CA ALA A 499 -18.15 -19.54 -16.68
C ALA A 499 -17.68 -19.42 -15.21
N HIS A 500 -17.67 -18.20 -14.68
CA HIS A 500 -17.46 -17.90 -13.24
C HIS A 500 -16.17 -18.43 -12.58
N MET A 501 -15.11 -18.72 -13.34
CA MET A 501 -13.83 -19.10 -12.75
C MET A 501 -13.24 -17.95 -11.91
N PRO A 502 -12.58 -18.24 -10.77
CA PRO A 502 -11.89 -17.22 -9.99
C PRO A 502 -10.65 -16.68 -10.74
N VAL A 503 -10.18 -15.50 -10.34
CA VAL A 503 -8.85 -15.03 -10.76
C VAL A 503 -7.80 -16.03 -10.27
N PRO A 504 -6.89 -16.52 -11.13
CA PRO A 504 -5.88 -17.48 -10.71
C PRO A 504 -4.99 -16.90 -9.61
N ARG A 505 -4.68 -17.69 -8.59
CA ARG A 505 -3.61 -17.37 -7.63
C ARG A 505 -2.35 -18.09 -8.05
N TRP A 506 -1.24 -17.37 -8.19
CA TRP A 506 0.06 -17.92 -8.60
C TRP A 506 1.11 -17.72 -7.50
N TRP A 507 1.82 -18.79 -7.17
CA TRP A 507 2.82 -18.82 -6.10
C TRP A 507 4.22 -19.20 -6.60
N TRP A 508 5.21 -19.16 -5.70
CA TRP A 508 6.62 -19.49 -6.00
C TRP A 508 6.80 -20.89 -6.58
N VAL A 509 6.00 -21.84 -6.09
CA VAL A 509 5.94 -23.21 -6.61
C VAL A 509 4.66 -23.35 -7.42
N CYS A 510 4.79 -23.94 -8.61
CA CYS A 510 3.69 -24.10 -9.55
C CYS A 510 2.82 -25.30 -9.18
N ASP A 511 1.59 -25.03 -8.74
CA ASP A 511 0.55 -26.05 -8.53
C ASP A 511 -0.30 -26.31 -9.79
N ALA A 512 0.12 -25.82 -10.96
CA ALA A 512 -0.58 -26.02 -12.24
C ALA A 512 -0.36 -27.44 -12.78
N THR A 513 -1.05 -28.41 -12.19
CA THR A 513 -1.04 -29.82 -12.58
C THR A 513 -2.00 -30.09 -13.76
N PRO A 514 -1.77 -31.16 -14.57
CA PRO A 514 -2.76 -31.58 -15.57
C PRO A 514 -4.14 -31.80 -14.94
N GLY A 515 -5.17 -31.14 -15.47
CA GLY A 515 -6.53 -31.20 -14.94
C GLY A 515 -6.88 -30.14 -13.89
N ALA A 516 -5.94 -29.26 -13.50
CA ALA A 516 -6.20 -28.15 -12.56
C ALA A 516 -7.24 -27.14 -13.07
N ARG A 517 -7.57 -27.16 -14.36
CA ARG A 517 -8.69 -26.42 -14.95
C ARG A 517 -9.36 -27.20 -16.08
N PRO A 518 -10.66 -27.01 -16.34
CA PRO A 518 -11.29 -27.48 -17.56
C PRO A 518 -10.70 -26.77 -18.80
N SER A 519 -10.55 -27.51 -19.90
CA SER A 519 -10.17 -26.94 -21.19
C SER A 519 -11.40 -26.30 -21.85
N ALA A 520 -11.22 -25.11 -22.42
CA ALA A 520 -12.22 -24.42 -23.23
C ALA A 520 -12.44 -25.06 -24.61
N LEU A 521 -11.55 -25.96 -25.02
CA LEU A 521 -11.68 -26.79 -26.23
C LEU A 521 -12.14 -28.22 -25.89
N ALA A 522 -12.44 -28.52 -24.62
CA ALA A 522 -12.96 -29.82 -24.25
C ALA A 522 -14.30 -30.07 -24.95
N VAL A 523 -14.46 -31.27 -25.52
CA VAL A 523 -15.77 -31.74 -25.95
C VAL A 523 -16.63 -31.88 -24.69
N PRO A 524 -17.87 -31.35 -24.64
CA PRO A 524 -18.72 -31.50 -23.48
C PRO A 524 -18.87 -32.99 -23.14
N GLU A 525 -18.37 -33.42 -21.99
CA GLU A 525 -18.66 -34.77 -21.49
C GLU A 525 -20.17 -34.89 -21.27
N GLU A 526 -20.78 -35.97 -21.78
CA GLU A 526 -22.16 -36.31 -21.46
C GLU A 526 -22.27 -36.49 -19.94
N LYS A 527 -22.86 -35.51 -19.25
CA LYS A 527 -23.13 -35.60 -17.82
C LYS A 527 -24.03 -36.80 -17.57
N GLU A 528 -23.62 -37.70 -16.66
CA GLU A 528 -24.56 -38.69 -16.13
C GLU A 528 -25.80 -37.95 -15.61
N PRO A 529 -27.01 -38.37 -16.00
CA PRO A 529 -28.23 -37.67 -15.61
C PRO A 529 -28.39 -37.72 -14.09
N VAL A 530 -28.41 -36.54 -13.47
CA VAL A 530 -28.68 -36.39 -12.06
C VAL A 530 -30.12 -36.84 -11.78
N THR A 531 -30.27 -37.81 -10.90
CA THR A 531 -31.57 -38.34 -10.47
C THR A 531 -31.88 -37.77 -9.09
N LEU A 532 -32.85 -36.86 -9.01
CA LEU A 532 -33.30 -36.29 -7.72
C LEU A 532 -34.43 -37.15 -7.13
N PRO A 533 -34.46 -37.30 -5.79
CA PRO A 533 -35.50 -38.08 -5.12
C PRO A 533 -36.85 -37.35 -5.24
N ALA A 534 -37.92 -38.09 -5.50
CA ALA A 534 -39.27 -37.55 -5.48
C ALA A 534 -39.72 -37.15 -4.07
N ASP A 535 -40.83 -36.42 -3.98
CA ASP A 535 -41.44 -36.03 -2.71
C ASP A 535 -41.84 -37.27 -1.90
N GLY A 536 -41.28 -37.41 -0.70
CA GLY A 536 -41.51 -38.55 0.20
C GLY A 536 -40.73 -39.83 -0.13
N GLU A 537 -39.90 -39.83 -1.18
CA GLU A 537 -38.99 -40.93 -1.49
C GLU A 537 -37.81 -41.00 -0.50
N ALA A 538 -37.35 -42.21 -0.20
CA ALA A 538 -36.17 -42.41 0.63
C ALA A 538 -34.90 -42.04 -0.15
N VAL A 539 -34.09 -41.15 0.41
CA VAL A 539 -32.85 -40.70 -0.23
C VAL A 539 -31.71 -41.66 0.13
N SER A 540 -30.92 -42.05 -0.86
CA SER A 540 -29.78 -42.95 -0.70
C SER A 540 -28.57 -42.44 -1.46
N TYR A 541 -27.39 -42.84 -1.01
CA TYR A 541 -26.16 -42.30 -1.55
C TYR A 541 -25.96 -42.71 -3.01
N GLY A 542 -26.07 -44.00 -3.31
CA GLY A 542 -25.84 -44.54 -4.64
C GLY A 542 -26.83 -44.05 -5.70
N ALA A 543 -28.11 -43.87 -5.35
CA ALA A 543 -29.13 -43.47 -6.31
C ALA A 543 -29.22 -41.94 -6.49
N HIS A 544 -29.00 -41.18 -5.42
CA HIS A 544 -29.38 -39.76 -5.40
C HIS A 544 -28.23 -38.80 -5.08
N ILE A 545 -27.22 -39.22 -4.31
CA ILE A 545 -26.17 -38.31 -3.81
C ILE A 545 -24.87 -38.42 -4.60
N ARG A 546 -24.45 -39.63 -4.96
CA ARG A 546 -23.19 -39.87 -5.66
C ARG A 546 -23.09 -39.11 -6.98
N SER A 547 -24.19 -39.07 -7.75
CA SER A 547 -24.26 -38.38 -9.04
C SER A 547 -24.27 -36.85 -8.93
N LEU A 548 -24.51 -36.28 -7.75
CA LEU A 548 -24.40 -34.84 -7.50
C LEU A 548 -22.93 -34.38 -7.46
N PHE A 549 -22.00 -35.27 -7.09
CA PHE A 549 -20.57 -35.00 -7.08
C PHE A 549 -19.94 -35.31 -8.45
N ARG A 550 -19.44 -34.29 -9.13
CA ARG A 550 -18.83 -34.45 -10.46
C ARG A 550 -17.41 -35.03 -10.33
N PRO A 551 -16.86 -35.61 -11.42
CA PRO A 551 -15.47 -36.08 -11.42
C PRO A 551 -14.46 -35.01 -10.99
N GLN A 552 -14.69 -33.74 -11.38
CA GLN A 552 -13.86 -32.60 -10.98
C GLN A 552 -13.96 -32.30 -9.48
N ASP A 553 -15.16 -32.36 -8.90
CA ASP A 553 -15.37 -32.13 -7.46
C ASP A 553 -14.62 -33.17 -6.64
N ARG A 554 -14.74 -34.44 -7.04
CA ARG A 554 -13.98 -35.55 -6.46
C ARG A 554 -12.49 -35.30 -6.55
N ASN A 555 -11.97 -35.00 -7.74
CA ASN A 555 -10.53 -34.78 -7.93
C ASN A 555 -10.00 -33.62 -7.08
N ALA A 556 -10.77 -32.53 -6.95
CA ALA A 556 -10.41 -31.39 -6.11
C ALA A 556 -10.38 -31.74 -4.62
N MET A 557 -11.21 -32.69 -4.17
CA MET A 557 -11.29 -33.11 -2.76
C MET A 557 -10.44 -34.34 -2.41
N ARG A 558 -9.91 -35.07 -3.40
CA ARG A 558 -9.16 -36.33 -3.21
C ARG A 558 -7.94 -36.22 -2.29
N PHE A 559 -7.41 -35.03 -2.05
CA PHE A 559 -6.32 -34.82 -1.09
C PHE A 559 -6.80 -34.93 0.37
N ALA A 560 -8.09 -34.72 0.63
CA ALA A 560 -8.72 -34.80 1.94
C ALA A 560 -9.51 -36.12 2.09
N PHE A 561 -10.49 -36.37 1.22
CA PHE A 561 -11.33 -37.58 1.22
C PHE A 561 -12.03 -37.79 -0.14
N ASP A 562 -12.60 -38.98 -0.37
CA ASP A 562 -13.22 -39.35 -1.64
C ASP A 562 -14.73 -39.06 -1.67
N LEU A 563 -15.15 -38.06 -2.47
CA LEU A 563 -16.57 -37.72 -2.64
C LEU A 563 -17.41 -38.81 -3.33
N TRP A 564 -16.80 -39.86 -3.89
CA TRP A 564 -17.51 -41.06 -4.38
C TRP A 564 -17.47 -42.25 -3.40
N SER A 565 -16.94 -42.05 -2.19
CA SER A 565 -17.07 -42.99 -1.07
C SER A 565 -18.25 -42.58 -0.18
N CYS A 566 -19.25 -43.46 -0.04
CA CYS A 566 -20.38 -43.22 0.86
C CYS A 566 -19.91 -43.02 2.31
N GLU A 567 -18.87 -43.75 2.73
CA GLU A 567 -18.31 -43.68 4.07
C GLU A 567 -17.65 -42.33 4.36
N ASP A 568 -16.85 -41.82 3.41
CA ASP A 568 -16.19 -40.53 3.54
C ASP A 568 -17.21 -39.39 3.55
N VAL A 569 -18.19 -39.43 2.64
CA VAL A 569 -19.24 -38.41 2.56
C VAL A 569 -20.12 -38.43 3.83
N ARG A 570 -20.42 -39.61 4.40
CA ARG A 570 -21.11 -39.73 5.70
C ARG A 570 -20.31 -39.07 6.83
N THR A 571 -19.00 -39.32 6.85
CA THR A 571 -18.09 -38.85 7.91
C THR A 571 -17.99 -37.32 7.93
N HIS A 572 -18.14 -36.67 6.77
CA HIS A 572 -18.00 -35.23 6.60
C HIS A 572 -19.31 -34.51 6.23
N ALA A 573 -20.45 -35.16 6.45
CA ALA A 573 -21.75 -34.71 5.94
C ALA A 573 -22.16 -33.31 6.43
N GLU A 574 -21.93 -33.00 7.71
CA GLU A 574 -22.28 -31.70 8.30
C GLU A 574 -21.45 -30.55 7.71
N GLU A 575 -20.13 -30.74 7.59
CA GLU A 575 -19.21 -29.78 6.98
C GLU A 575 -19.51 -29.58 5.49
N ILE A 576 -19.80 -30.65 4.76
CA ILE A 576 -20.20 -30.58 3.35
C ILE A 576 -21.49 -29.77 3.23
N LEU A 577 -22.53 -30.08 4.02
CA LEU A 577 -23.79 -29.35 4.00
C LEU A 577 -23.62 -27.87 4.36
N LYS A 578 -22.76 -27.56 5.33
CA LYS A 578 -22.41 -26.17 5.69
C LYS A 578 -21.75 -25.43 4.53
N ARG A 579 -20.82 -26.07 3.82
CA ARG A 579 -20.13 -25.50 2.64
C ARG A 579 -21.08 -25.30 1.46
N LEU A 580 -21.98 -26.26 1.22
CA LEU A 580 -23.01 -26.20 0.17
C LEU A 580 -24.00 -25.06 0.43
N ARG A 581 -24.53 -24.93 1.65
CA ARG A 581 -25.41 -23.80 2.05
C ARG A 581 -24.71 -22.45 1.96
N GLY A 582 -23.40 -22.43 2.21
CA GLY A 582 -22.56 -21.23 2.04
C GLY A 582 -22.20 -20.92 0.58
N GLY A 583 -22.63 -21.72 -0.40
CA GLY A 583 -22.33 -21.52 -1.82
C GLY A 583 -20.86 -21.72 -2.20
N SER A 584 -20.06 -22.32 -1.31
CA SER A 584 -18.60 -22.44 -1.44
C SER A 584 -18.14 -23.76 -2.09
N MET A 585 -19.09 -24.63 -2.42
CA MET A 585 -18.85 -25.86 -3.15
C MET A 585 -19.94 -26.08 -4.20
N PRO A 586 -19.56 -26.58 -5.39
CA PRO A 586 -18.19 -26.84 -5.87
C PRO A 586 -17.37 -25.58 -6.22
N CYS A 587 -16.08 -25.77 -6.53
CA CYS A 587 -15.11 -24.68 -6.70
C CYS A 587 -15.33 -23.76 -7.92
N ASP A 588 -16.29 -24.11 -8.78
CA ASP A 588 -16.66 -23.43 -10.03
C ASP A 588 -18.12 -22.93 -10.04
N GLY A 589 -18.85 -23.02 -8.92
CA GLY A 589 -20.20 -22.47 -8.77
C GLY A 589 -21.06 -23.18 -7.72
N ALA A 590 -22.08 -22.52 -7.19
CA ALA A 590 -22.97 -23.09 -6.16
C ALA A 590 -23.91 -24.18 -6.73
N TRP A 591 -24.24 -25.18 -5.90
CA TRP A 591 -25.28 -26.16 -6.25
C TRP A 591 -26.68 -25.52 -6.36
N PRO A 592 -27.55 -26.03 -7.26
CA PRO A 592 -28.97 -25.72 -7.26
C PRO A 592 -29.63 -26.05 -5.92
N ALA A 593 -30.66 -25.28 -5.54
CA ALA A 593 -31.35 -25.45 -4.27
C ALA A 593 -31.91 -26.88 -4.11
N GLU A 594 -32.46 -27.47 -5.17
CA GLU A 594 -32.98 -28.83 -5.15
C GLU A 594 -31.91 -29.91 -4.82
N TRP A 595 -30.65 -29.68 -5.19
CA TRP A 595 -29.55 -30.62 -4.88
C TRP A 595 -29.14 -30.52 -3.42
N ILE A 596 -29.09 -29.29 -2.90
CA ILE A 596 -28.82 -29.04 -1.48
C ILE A 596 -29.93 -29.67 -0.63
N THR A 597 -31.21 -29.51 -1.03
CA THR A 597 -32.34 -30.15 -0.35
C THR A 597 -32.26 -31.68 -0.38
N ALA A 598 -31.85 -32.28 -1.51
CA ALA A 598 -31.66 -33.74 -1.59
C ALA A 598 -30.55 -34.23 -0.65
N PHE A 599 -29.42 -33.53 -0.59
CA PHE A 599 -28.31 -33.85 0.31
C PHE A 599 -28.72 -33.68 1.78
N GLU A 600 -29.39 -32.58 2.12
CA GLU A 600 -29.92 -32.31 3.46
C GLU A 600 -30.88 -33.42 3.91
N ARG A 601 -31.85 -33.79 3.07
CA ARG A 601 -32.76 -34.90 3.35
C ARG A 601 -31.99 -36.20 3.62
N TRP A 602 -30.95 -36.51 2.83
CA TRP A 602 -30.12 -37.69 3.05
C TRP A 602 -29.41 -37.66 4.41
N THR A 603 -28.89 -36.50 4.82
CA THR A 603 -28.27 -36.34 6.15
C THR A 603 -29.26 -36.52 7.29
N GLU A 604 -30.49 -36.03 7.14
CA GLU A 604 -31.55 -36.12 8.15
C GLU A 604 -32.17 -37.52 8.24
N THR A 605 -32.21 -38.28 7.14
CA THR A 605 -32.80 -39.62 7.08
C THR A 605 -31.82 -40.75 7.37
N GLY A 606 -30.71 -40.47 8.06
CA GLY A 606 -29.75 -41.48 8.50
C GLY A 606 -28.77 -41.94 7.43
N MET A 607 -28.59 -41.17 6.35
CA MET A 607 -27.54 -41.32 5.34
C MET A 607 -27.47 -42.73 4.71
N ALA A 608 -28.58 -43.26 4.19
CA ALA A 608 -28.62 -44.61 3.59
C ALA A 608 -27.65 -44.78 2.39
N GLU A 609 -27.11 -45.98 2.19
CA GLU A 609 -26.11 -46.26 1.13
C GLU A 609 -26.73 -46.30 -0.27
#